data_AF-A0A954XYU3-F1
#
_entry.id   AF-A0A954XYU3-F1
#
_cell.length_a   1.000
_cell.length_b   1.000
_cell.length_c   1.000
_cell.angle_alpha   90.00
_cell.angle_beta   90.00
_cell.angle_gamma   90.00
#
_symmetry.space_group_name_H-M   'P 1'
#
loop_
_entity.id
_entity.type
_entity.pdbx_description
1 polymer ?
#
loop_
_entity_poly.entity_id
_entity_poly.type
_entity_poly.pdbx_seq_one_letter_code
_entity_poly.pdbx_strand_id
1 'polypeptide(L)' 'MPLTHDEIERLLGLIGATEQRELNCEECLALVAEFAERQLAGQPVAAGLVAVEQHLAVCGECREEYEALQRTLQEMDD' A
#
# COMPACT_ATOMS: atom_id res chain seq x y z
N MET A 1 -31.53 -6.10 2.45
CA MET A 1 -31.07 -5.14 1.44
C MET A 1 -30.09 -5.88 0.55
N PRO A 2 -30.34 -6.03 -0.76
CA PRO A 2 -29.33 -6.60 -1.66
C PRO A 2 -28.21 -5.59 -1.90
N LEU A 3 -26.98 -6.09 -2.08
CA LEU A 3 -25.84 -5.28 -2.51
C LEU A 3 -26.06 -4.81 -3.95
N THR A 4 -25.57 -3.62 -4.26
CA THR A 4 -25.51 -3.07 -5.62
C THR A 4 -24.44 -3.79 -6.45
N HIS A 5 -24.49 -3.60 -7.77
CA HIS A 5 -23.50 -4.18 -8.68
C HIS A 5 -22.08 -3.65 -8.39
N ASP A 6 -21.94 -2.35 -8.20
CA ASP A 6 -20.65 -1.69 -7.90
C ASP A 6 -20.05 -2.19 -6.57
N GLU A 7 -20.88 -2.43 -5.56
CA GLU A 7 -20.43 -3.00 -4.29
C GLU A 7 -19.94 -4.44 -4.47
N ILE A 8 -20.63 -5.23 -5.31
CA ILE A 8 -20.21 -6.60 -5.65
C ILE A 8 -18.89 -6.59 -6.41
N GLU A 9 -18.73 -5.71 -7.41
CA GLU A 9 -17.47 -5.59 -8.16
C GLU A 9 -16.30 -5.19 -7.25
N ARG A 10 -16.53 -4.23 -6.35
CA ARG A 10 -15.52 -3.83 -5.36
C ARG A 10 -15.13 -4.99 -4.44
N LEU A 11 -16.10 -5.76 -3.96
CA LEU A 11 -15.83 -6.95 -3.13
C LEU A 11 -15.07 -8.04 -3.89
N LEU A 12 -15.44 -8.31 -5.15
CA LEU A 12 -14.72 -9.26 -5.99
C LEU A 12 -13.28 -8.82 -6.25
N GLY A 13 -13.05 -7.51 -6.46
CA GLY A 13 -11.71 -6.94 -6.59
C GLY A 13 -10.86 -7.15 -5.32
N LEU A 14 -11.44 -6.92 -4.15
CA LEU A 14 -10.76 -7.16 -2.86
C LEU A 14 -10.41 -8.64 -2.65
N ILE A 15 -11.30 -9.57 -3.02
CA ILE A 15 -11.02 -11.01 -2.95
C ILE A 15 -9.91 -11.39 -3.93
N GLY A 16 -9.95 -10.87 -5.16
CA GLY A 16 -8.93 -11.13 -6.18
C GLY A 16 -7.55 -10.57 -5.84
N ALA A 17 -7.50 -9.56 -4.96
CA ALA A 17 -6.27 -8.96 -4.46
C ALA A 17 -5.72 -9.67 -3.20
N THR A 18 -6.29 -10.80 -2.77
CA THR A 18 -5.74 -11.57 -1.65
C THR A 18 -4.54 -12.41 -2.07
N GLU A 19 -3.56 -12.56 -1.19
CA GLU A 19 -2.34 -13.34 -1.44
C GLU A 19 -2.11 -14.40 -0.36
N GLN A 20 -1.33 -15.44 -0.68
CA GLN A 20 -0.97 -16.48 0.29
C GLN A 20 -0.21 -15.93 1.50
N ARG A 21 0.51 -14.82 1.30
CA ARG A 21 1.23 -14.12 2.35
C ARG A 21 0.98 -12.62 2.21
N GLU A 22 0.23 -12.10 3.16
CA GLU A 22 -0.04 -10.67 3.30
C GLU A 22 0.76 -10.12 4.47
N LEU A 23 1.14 -8.84 4.38
CA LEU A 23 1.71 -8.12 5.51
C LEU A 23 0.59 -7.73 6.47
N ASN A 24 0.87 -7.81 7.77
CA ASN A 24 0.10 -7.04 8.74
C ASN A 24 0.59 -5.58 8.80
N CYS A 25 -0.10 -4.73 9.56
CA CYS A 25 0.25 -3.31 9.68
C CYS A 25 1.68 -3.09 10.21
N GLU A 26 2.13 -3.88 11.20
CA GLU A 26 3.48 -3.74 11.77
C GLU A 26 4.56 -4.11 10.74
N GLU A 27 4.37 -5.21 10.00
CA GLU A 27 5.29 -5.62 8.94
C GLU A 27 5.32 -4.62 7.78
N CYS A 28 4.17 -4.03 7.44
CA CYS A 28 4.06 -2.96 6.45
C CYS A 28 4.87 -1.73 6.90
N LEU A 29 4.64 -1.24 8.11
CA LEU A 29 5.33 -0.06 8.65
C LEU A 29 6.83 -0.27 8.82
N ALA A 30 7.28 -1.51 9.05
CA ALA A 30 8.71 -1.84 9.08
C ALA A 30 9.41 -1.67 7.72
N LEU A 31 8.67 -1.76 6.61
CA LEU A 31 9.19 -1.69 5.24
C LEU A 31 8.80 -0.40 4.50
N VAL A 32 7.86 0.38 5.03
CA VAL A 32 7.25 1.54 4.35
C VAL A 32 8.27 2.63 4.00
N ALA A 33 9.31 2.80 4.82
CA ALA A 33 10.37 3.77 4.57
C ALA A 33 11.19 3.42 3.33
N GLU A 34 11.67 2.18 3.23
CA GLU A 34 12.40 1.71 2.04
C GLU A 34 11.54 1.82 0.78
N PHE A 35 10.25 1.46 0.89
CA PHE A 35 9.31 1.60 -0.21
C PHE A 35 9.16 3.06 -0.67
N ALA A 36 9.00 3.99 0.27
CA ALA A 36 8.83 5.41 -0.02
C ALA A 36 10.05 6.04 -0.69
N GLU A 37 11.25 5.76 -0.17
CA GLU A 37 12.52 6.24 -0.74
C GLU A 37 12.74 5.73 -2.17
N ARG A 38 12.48 4.44 -2.41
CA ARG A 38 12.57 3.87 -3.76
C ARG A 38 11.59 4.52 -4.72
N GLN A 39 10.36 4.76 -4.28
CA GLN A 39 9.37 5.43 -5.11
C GLN A 39 9.77 6.88 -5.43
N LEU A 40 10.32 7.60 -4.46
CA LEU A 40 10.81 8.96 -4.66
C LEU A 40 11.98 8.98 -5.66
N ALA A 41 12.89 8.02 -5.54
CA ALA A 41 14.02 7.86 -6.46
C ALA A 41 13.64 7.30 -7.85
N GLY A 42 12.35 7.00 -8.09
CA GLY A 42 11.89 6.39 -9.35
C GLY A 42 12.48 5.00 -9.61
N GLN A 43 12.90 4.30 -8.55
CA GLN A 43 13.49 2.98 -8.63
C GLN A 43 12.40 1.90 -8.71
N PRO A 44 12.67 0.76 -9.39
CA PRO A 44 11.73 -0.34 -9.40
C PRO A 44 11.51 -0.89 -7.99
N VAL A 45 10.25 -1.14 -7.67
CA VAL A 45 9.84 -1.80 -6.43
C VAL A 45 10.38 -3.23 -6.45
N ALA A 46 11.20 -3.57 -5.46
CA ALA A 46 11.71 -4.93 -5.32
C ALA A 46 10.56 -5.90 -5.04
N ALA A 47 10.70 -7.17 -5.46
CA ALA A 47 9.65 -8.18 -5.25
C ALA A 47 9.18 -8.30 -3.78
N GLY A 48 10.06 -8.06 -2.81
CA GLY A 48 9.72 -8.06 -1.39
C GLY A 48 8.88 -6.85 -0.92
N LEU A 49 8.85 -5.77 -1.70
CA LEU A 49 8.10 -4.55 -1.39
C LEU A 49 6.75 -4.48 -2.11
N VAL A 50 6.48 -5.39 -3.05
CA VAL A 50 5.16 -5.52 -3.71
C VAL A 50 4.06 -5.77 -2.68
N ALA A 51 4.36 -6.52 -1.61
CA ALA A 51 3.41 -6.78 -0.53
C ALA A 51 3.08 -5.51 0.30
N VAL A 52 3.97 -4.51 0.32
CA VAL A 52 3.72 -3.20 0.93
C VAL A 52 2.68 -2.45 0.09
N GLU A 53 2.88 -2.37 -1.23
CA GLU A 53 1.94 -1.73 -2.15
C GLU A 53 0.53 -2.34 -2.05
N GLN A 54 0.45 -3.68 -2.00
CA GLN A 54 -0.82 -4.39 -1.80
C GLN A 54 -1.48 -4.05 -0.47
N HIS A 55 -0.72 -4.03 0.64
CA HIS A 55 -1.28 -3.68 1.94
C HIS A 55 -1.80 -2.23 1.97
N LEU A 56 -1.08 -1.29 1.37
CA LEU A 56 -1.46 0.12 1.27
C LEU A 56 -2.73 0.33 0.42
N ALA A 57 -3.02 -0.58 -0.52
CA ALA A 57 -4.27 -0.55 -1.30
C ALA A 57 -5.50 -0.98 -0.49
N VAL A 58 -5.31 -1.69 0.63
CA VAL A 58 -6.39 -2.26 1.45
C VAL A 58 -6.53 -1.53 2.79
N CYS A 59 -5.43 -1.16 3.44
CA CYS A 59 -5.41 -0.53 4.76
C CYS A 59 -5.29 1.00 4.66
N GLY A 60 -6.39 1.70 4.98
CA GLY A 60 -6.42 3.16 4.99
C GLY A 60 -5.44 3.80 5.98
N GLU A 61 -5.27 3.22 7.17
CA GLU A 61 -4.33 3.75 8.18
C GLU A 61 -2.88 3.70 7.68
N CYS A 62 -2.43 2.56 7.15
CA CYS A 62 -1.08 2.46 6.60
C CYS A 62 -0.89 3.36 5.36
N ARG A 63 -1.94 3.55 4.55
CA ARG A 63 -1.93 4.48 3.41
C ARG A 63 -1.67 5.92 3.87
N GLU A 64 -2.36 6.37 4.91
CA GLU A 64 -2.20 7.70 5.48
C GLU A 64 -0.77 7.94 6.01
N GLU A 65 -0.22 6.98 6.75
CA GLU A 65 1.16 7.04 7.27
C GLU A 65 2.18 7.11 6.13
N TYR A 66 2.01 6.30 5.08
CA TYR A 66 2.86 6.34 3.89
C TYR A 66 2.79 7.70 3.17
N GLU A 67 1.58 8.25 2.98
CA GLU A 67 1.43 9.57 2.35
C GLU A 67 2.05 10.69 3.18
N ALA A 68 1.95 10.62 4.51
CA ALA A 68 2.62 11.56 5.41
C ALA A 68 4.13 11.49 5.24
N LEU A 69 4.70 10.28 5.22
CA LEU A 69 6.12 10.07 4.98
C LEU A 69 6.56 10.60 3.61
N GLN A 70 5.82 10.32 2.54
CA GLN A 70 6.15 10.80 1.20
C GLN A 70 6.21 12.33 1.13
N ARG A 71 5.25 13.03 1.75
CA ARG A 71 5.25 14.50 1.79
C ARG A 71 6.52 15.04 2.46
N THR A 72 6.89 14.48 3.60
CA THR A 72 8.12 14.90 4.31
C THR A 72 9.39 14.61 3.50
N LEU A 73 9.48 13.45 2.84
CA LEU A 73 10.64 13.14 2.02
C LEU A 73 10.76 14.08 0.81
N GLN A 74 9.64 14.42 0.16
CA GLN A 74 9.62 15.38 -0.95
C GLN A 74 10.10 16.77 -0.52
N GLU A 75 9.65 17.24 0.65
CA GLU A 75 10.09 18.53 1.21
C GLU A 75 11.59 18.57 1.56
N MET A 76 12.23 17.41 1.77
CA MET A 76 13.66 17.31 2.09
C MET A 76 14.57 17.22 0.85
N ASP A 77 14.02 16.79 -0.29
CA ASP A 77 14.75 16.63 -1.56
C ASP A 77 14.71 17.90 -2.45
N ASP A 78 13.90 18.90 -2.08
CA ASP A 78 13.80 20.25 -2.71
C ASP A 78 14.84 21.26 -2.17
#